data_AF-A0A5J4TV75-F1
#
_entry.id   AF-A0A5J4TV75-F1
#
_cell.length_a   1.000
_cell.length_b   1.000
_cell.length_c   1.000
_cell.angle_alpha   90.00
_cell.angle_beta   90.00
_cell.angle_gamma   90.00
#
_symmetry.space_group_name_H-M   'P 1'
#
loop_
_entity.id
_entity.type
_entity.pdbx_description
1 polymer ?
#
loop_
_entity_poly.entity_id
_entity_poly.type
_entity_poly.pdbx_seq_one_letter_code
_entity_poly.pdbx_strand_id
1 'polypeptide(L)'
;MQCKDWTISNYIGSPTIAKQVIVHHKKLNLKVKFVDMLTYLQPMELKQAAKDFGDGYDDKKGLFPYEAFNTDNVNEVLSKSEPFTMEDFNSSLKKTKISQKDYQIYLEDAKRFKNRWDYLQFYNEQDTYIMIKPLMTLISLQFKYKIDMFSFMSMAACSNAIKYAKVYEDFDINGVYPNFEDLSQKFYLTENYWQSKVQGYQVQDKHQRRDTTNNVKDSDFEYFKQLFKVSNCSICGCKFTFTNKPTLDRIDNLKGHSKDNVLPCCLCLPTNLTDIDVYHIIRKWITGGLSNVMHRVNRSGIDFIKRLYYNKESKKVTVLTTDHRITHVVGVDFKSLYPSVMSSEPHKFIKYTGGKMYMCGSQTGKIEGDTDHSKQTILRIINSKKRFTQEGRLFIAEVKGHIDENYLNDFINFPPILRNYEFTTDERTFGSY
;
A
#
# COMPACT_ATOMS: atom_id res chain seq x y z
N MET A 1 9.53 23.34 20.03
CA MET A 1 10.86 22.69 20.00
C MET A 1 11.47 22.78 18.60
N GLN A 2 12.32 23.75 18.32
CA GLN A 2 13.23 23.70 17.17
C GLN A 2 14.62 23.34 17.72
N CYS A 3 15.01 22.07 17.59
CA CYS A 3 16.38 21.69 17.93
C CYS A 3 17.32 22.26 16.84
N LYS A 4 18.32 23.05 17.23
CA LYS A 4 19.16 23.81 16.28
C LYS A 4 19.84 22.91 15.23
N ASP A 5 20.11 21.65 15.56
CA ASP A 5 20.88 20.74 14.70
C ASP A 5 20.05 19.68 13.97
N TRP A 6 18.72 19.63 14.16
CA TRP A 6 17.85 18.63 13.52
C TRP A 6 16.77 19.28 12.67
N THR A 7 16.45 18.65 11.54
CA THR A 7 15.34 19.05 10.66
C THR A 7 14.43 17.86 10.40
N ILE A 8 13.12 18.08 10.48
CA ILE A 8 12.15 17.11 9.98
C ILE A 8 12.32 17.05 8.46
N SER A 9 12.68 15.88 7.95
CA SER A 9 12.89 15.61 6.53
C SER A 9 11.70 14.90 5.89
N ASN A 10 10.92 14.17 6.69
CA ASN A 10 9.72 13.47 6.24
C ASN A 10 8.72 13.36 7.39
N TYR A 11 7.44 13.52 7.08
CA TYR A 11 6.32 13.40 8.01
C TYR A 11 5.19 12.61 7.34
N ILE A 12 4.73 11.55 7.99
CA ILE A 12 3.58 10.75 7.56
C ILE A 12 2.59 10.71 8.71
N GLY A 13 1.36 11.15 8.48
CA GLY A 13 0.33 11.22 9.51
C GLY A 13 -0.70 12.32 9.20
N SER A 14 -1.68 12.48 10.09
CA SER A 14 -2.53 13.68 10.11
C SER A 14 -1.81 14.80 10.89
N PRO A 15 -2.28 16.05 10.86
CA PRO A 15 -1.75 17.11 11.71
C PRO A 15 -1.84 16.80 13.21
N THR A 16 -2.73 15.90 13.61
CA THR A 16 -2.99 15.51 15.01
C THR A 16 -2.36 14.19 15.43
N ILE A 17 -2.02 13.31 14.46
CA ILE A 17 -1.50 11.96 14.73
C ILE A 17 -0.37 11.67 13.73
N ALA A 18 0.86 11.69 14.23
CA ALA A 18 2.04 11.31 13.46
C ALA A 18 2.21 9.79 13.45
N LYS A 19 2.17 9.17 12.27
CA LYS A 19 2.48 7.73 12.10
C LYS A 19 3.99 7.50 11.98
N GLN A 20 4.69 8.42 11.33
CA GLN A 20 6.13 8.36 11.15
C GLN A 20 6.70 9.77 11.01
N VAL A 21 7.84 10.01 11.67
CA VAL A 21 8.62 11.24 11.52
C VAL A 21 10.08 10.86 11.30
N ILE A 22 10.69 11.38 10.24
CA ILE A 22 12.12 11.21 9.99
C ILE A 22 12.80 12.54 10.22
N VAL A 23 13.67 12.59 11.23
CA VAL A 23 14.54 13.75 11.47
C VAL A 23 15.93 13.46 10.95
N HIS A 24 16.53 14.48 10.36
CA HIS A 24 17.87 14.45 9.82
C HIS A 24 18.74 15.45 10.58
N HIS A 25 19.94 15.04 10.97
CA HIS A 25 20.91 15.94 11.57
C HIS A 25 21.52 16.84 10.47
N LYS A 26 21.59 18.15 10.70
CA LYS A 26 22.00 19.13 9.67
C LYS A 26 23.47 18.99 9.25
N LYS A 27 24.33 18.55 10.16
CA LYS A 27 25.78 18.48 9.97
C LYS A 27 26.34 17.06 9.87
N LEU A 28 25.56 16.08 10.29
CA LEU A 28 25.97 14.67 10.33
C LEU A 28 25.06 13.93 9.38
N ASN A 29 25.57 12.96 8.62
CA ASN A 29 24.74 12.13 7.75
C ASN A 29 23.98 11.07 8.57
N LEU A 30 23.19 11.53 9.54
CA LEU A 30 22.48 10.70 10.51
C LEU A 30 20.99 11.02 10.47
N LYS A 31 20.18 9.96 10.37
CA LYS A 31 18.72 10.02 10.34
C LYS A 31 18.17 9.23 11.50
N VAL A 32 17.17 9.79 12.18
CA VAL A 32 16.39 9.10 13.20
C VAL A 32 14.95 9.01 12.71
N LYS A 33 14.40 7.80 12.77
CA LYS A 33 13.05 7.47 12.32
C LYS A 33 12.21 7.16 13.54
N PHE A 34 11.27 8.05 13.87
CA PHE A 34 10.23 7.82 14.84
C PHE A 34 9.05 7.15 14.14
N VAL A 35 8.58 6.02 14.66
CA VAL A 35 7.46 5.27 14.10
C VAL A 35 6.47 4.97 15.21
N ASP A 36 5.19 5.23 14.93
CA ASP A 36 4.10 4.80 15.80
C ASP A 36 3.92 3.28 15.66
N MET A 37 4.05 2.56 16.77
CA MET A 37 3.86 1.11 16.81
C MET A 37 2.47 0.69 16.33
N LEU A 38 1.44 1.52 16.52
CA LEU A 38 0.09 1.27 16.02
C LEU A 38 0.01 1.32 14.49
N THR A 39 1.09 1.68 13.80
CA THR A 39 1.20 1.50 12.34
C THR A 39 1.35 0.02 11.94
N TYR A 40 1.79 -0.82 12.89
CA TYR A 40 2.02 -2.25 12.69
C TYR A 40 0.96 -3.14 13.35
N LEU A 41 0.03 -2.54 14.10
CA LEU A 41 -1.06 -3.21 14.79
C LEU A 41 -2.39 -2.60 14.37
N GLN A 42 -3.49 -3.33 14.55
CA GLN A 42 -4.79 -2.66 14.58
C GLN A 42 -4.89 -1.76 15.81
N PRO A 43 -5.68 -0.68 15.77
CA PRO A 43 -5.91 0.16 16.93
C PRO A 43 -6.36 -0.68 18.12
N MET A 44 -5.50 -0.81 19.12
CA MET A 44 -5.74 -1.59 20.34
C MET A 44 -5.00 -0.96 21.51
N GLU A 45 -5.44 -1.29 22.72
CA GLU A 45 -4.76 -0.85 23.93
C GLU A 45 -3.47 -1.63 24.16
N LEU A 46 -2.46 -1.01 24.76
CA LEU A 46 -1.18 -1.65 25.06
C LEU A 46 -1.34 -2.94 25.88
N LYS A 47 -2.30 -2.96 26.82
CA LYS A 47 -2.63 -4.15 27.62
C LYS A 47 -3.03 -5.34 26.73
N GLN A 48 -3.86 -5.07 25.73
CA GLN A 48 -4.32 -6.09 24.79
C GLN A 48 -3.16 -6.56 23.89
N ALA A 49 -2.32 -5.64 23.42
CA ALA A 49 -1.12 -6.00 22.65
C ALA A 49 -0.14 -6.87 23.47
N ALA A 50 0.05 -6.56 24.76
CA ALA A 50 0.88 -7.35 25.67
C ALA A 50 0.32 -8.76 25.91
N LYS A 51 -1.01 -8.90 25.98
CA LYS A 51 -1.69 -10.19 26.09
C LYS A 51 -1.59 -11.01 24.81
N ASP A 52 -1.74 -10.36 23.66
CA ASP A 52 -1.81 -11.05 22.36
C ASP A 52 -0.44 -11.42 21.80
N PHE A 53 0.59 -10.62 22.08
CA PHE A 53 1.93 -10.75 21.48
C PHE A 53 3.08 -10.81 22.50
N GLY A 54 2.78 -10.62 23.79
CA GLY A 54 3.74 -10.77 24.87
C GLY A 54 3.64 -12.12 25.58
N ASP A 55 4.33 -12.25 26.70
CA ASP A 55 4.33 -13.48 27.52
C ASP A 55 3.37 -13.38 28.72
N GLY A 56 2.33 -12.55 28.63
CA GLY A 56 1.33 -12.36 29.71
C GLY A 56 1.69 -11.32 30.78
N TYR A 57 2.55 -10.34 30.49
CA TYR A 57 2.86 -9.21 31.38
C TYR A 57 1.78 -8.10 31.36
N ASP A 58 0.54 -8.41 30.98
CA ASP A 58 -0.55 -7.43 30.90
C ASP A 58 -1.07 -6.99 32.28
N ASP A 59 -0.76 -7.76 33.32
CA ASP A 59 -1.01 -7.48 34.73
C ASP A 59 -0.18 -6.32 35.29
N LYS A 60 0.94 -5.98 34.63
CA LYS A 60 1.85 -4.89 35.04
C LYS A 60 1.46 -3.51 34.52
N LYS A 61 0.42 -3.39 33.68
CA LYS A 61 0.00 -2.08 33.18
C LYS A 61 -0.65 -1.27 34.31
N GLY A 62 -0.02 -0.17 34.68
CA GLY A 62 -0.53 0.77 35.69
C GLY A 62 -1.72 1.61 35.19
N LEU A 63 -2.20 2.49 36.07
CA LEU A 63 -3.30 3.43 35.80
C LEU A 63 -2.77 4.86 35.83
N PHE A 64 -3.03 5.64 34.77
CA PHE A 64 -2.56 7.02 34.72
C PHE A 64 -3.66 7.98 34.24
N PRO A 65 -3.81 9.17 34.85
CA PRO A 65 -4.80 10.15 34.44
C PRO A 65 -4.26 11.03 33.30
N TYR A 66 -4.52 10.64 32.06
CA TYR A 66 -3.98 11.30 30.85
C TYR A 66 -4.44 12.74 30.63
N GLU A 67 -5.55 13.15 31.23
CA GLU A 67 -6.17 14.48 31.04
C GLU A 67 -5.96 15.40 32.26
N ALA A 68 -5.18 14.97 33.27
CA ALA A 68 -5.03 15.71 34.54
C ALA A 68 -4.18 16.99 34.44
N PHE A 69 -3.38 17.14 33.38
CA PHE A 69 -2.51 18.30 33.19
C PHE A 69 -2.28 18.60 31.70
N ASN A 70 -1.78 19.79 31.42
CA ASN A 70 -1.42 20.26 30.10
C ASN A 70 -0.08 21.01 30.15
N THR A 71 0.32 21.63 29.04
CA THR A 71 1.60 22.35 28.93
C THR A 71 1.75 23.51 29.91
N ASP A 72 0.64 24.07 30.37
CA ASP A 72 0.64 25.31 31.14
C ASP A 72 0.74 25.03 32.65
N ASN A 73 0.21 23.88 33.11
CA ASN A 73 0.16 23.52 34.52
C ASN A 73 0.97 22.26 34.89
N VAL A 74 1.67 21.63 33.95
CA VAL A 74 2.40 20.36 34.16
C VAL A 74 3.30 20.38 35.40
N ASN A 75 4.07 21.44 35.61
CA ASN A 75 4.98 21.54 36.76
C ASN A 75 4.21 21.64 38.07
N GLU A 76 3.16 22.45 38.12
CA GLU A 76 2.32 22.60 39.32
C GLU A 76 1.63 21.28 39.68
N VAL A 77 1.05 20.61 38.70
CA VAL A 77 0.29 19.38 38.92
C VAL A 77 1.21 18.22 39.30
N LEU A 78 2.36 18.07 38.64
CA LEU A 78 3.26 16.92 38.86
C LEU A 78 4.19 17.08 40.07
N SER A 79 4.46 18.29 40.53
CA SER A 79 5.28 18.53 41.72
C SER A 79 4.55 18.22 43.04
N LYS A 80 3.24 18.00 43.02
CA LYS A 80 2.43 17.63 44.18
C LYS A 80 2.83 16.25 44.74
N SER A 81 2.87 16.17 46.07
CA SER A 81 3.14 14.93 46.81
C SER A 81 1.90 14.08 47.02
N GLU A 82 0.72 14.71 47.06
CA GLU A 82 -0.55 14.01 47.14
C GLU A 82 -0.85 13.21 45.85
N PRO A 83 -1.54 12.06 45.95
CA PRO A 83 -1.96 11.31 44.77
C PRO A 83 -2.97 12.12 43.92
N PHE A 84 -3.16 11.69 42.68
CA PHE A 84 -4.25 12.16 41.83
C PHE A 84 -5.59 11.78 42.46
N THR A 85 -6.56 12.67 42.30
CA THR A 85 -7.93 12.43 42.72
C THR A 85 -8.61 11.46 41.76
N MET A 86 -9.73 10.88 42.18
CA MET A 86 -10.50 9.98 41.31
C MET A 86 -11.06 10.70 40.08
N GLU A 87 -11.34 12.00 40.20
CA GLU A 87 -11.87 12.82 39.11
C GLU A 87 -10.84 13.10 38.02
N ASP A 88 -9.54 13.13 38.38
CA ASP A 88 -8.44 13.31 37.43
C ASP A 88 -8.39 12.18 36.37
N PHE A 89 -8.95 11.01 36.66
CA PHE A 89 -9.02 9.88 35.74
C PHE A 89 -10.22 9.91 34.78
N ASN A 90 -11.09 10.91 34.87
CA ASN A 90 -12.21 11.05 33.95
C ASN A 90 -11.68 11.35 32.54
N SER A 91 -12.05 10.53 31.55
CA SER A 91 -11.70 10.81 30.15
C SER A 91 -12.86 11.49 29.44
N SER A 92 -12.63 12.72 28.99
CA SER A 92 -13.57 13.46 28.13
C SER A 92 -13.69 12.81 26.75
N LEU A 93 -12.59 12.25 26.23
CA LEU A 93 -12.54 11.60 24.92
C LEU A 93 -13.32 10.28 24.88
N LYS A 94 -13.10 9.41 25.87
CA LYS A 94 -13.77 8.10 25.95
C LYS A 94 -15.12 8.17 26.68
N LYS A 95 -15.43 9.29 27.34
CA LYS A 95 -16.58 9.46 28.24
C LYS A 95 -16.64 8.37 29.32
N THR A 96 -15.49 8.01 29.86
CA THR A 96 -15.33 6.97 30.88
C THR A 96 -14.84 7.54 32.20
N LYS A 97 -15.22 6.88 33.29
CA LYS A 97 -14.72 7.14 34.65
C LYS A 97 -13.98 5.92 35.15
N ILE A 98 -12.99 6.11 36.01
CA ILE A 98 -12.31 5.02 36.69
C ILE A 98 -13.26 4.30 37.66
N SER A 99 -13.10 2.99 37.83
CA SER A 99 -13.85 2.25 38.83
C SER A 99 -13.27 2.49 40.24
N GLN A 100 -14.09 2.35 41.29
CA GLN A 100 -13.60 2.46 42.66
C GLN A 100 -12.47 1.45 42.94
N LYS A 101 -12.58 0.24 42.39
CA LYS A 101 -11.58 -0.81 42.53
C LYS A 101 -10.24 -0.41 41.91
N ASP A 102 -10.27 0.08 40.67
CA ASP A 102 -9.06 0.51 39.96
C ASP A 102 -8.43 1.72 40.64
N TYR A 103 -9.24 2.66 41.15
CA TYR A 103 -8.72 3.79 41.90
C TYR A 103 -8.01 3.37 43.20
N GLN A 104 -8.51 2.35 43.90
CA GLN A 104 -7.79 1.79 45.06
C GLN A 104 -6.47 1.15 44.66
N ILE A 105 -6.41 0.43 43.53
CA ILE A 105 -5.15 -0.12 42.99
C ILE A 105 -4.16 1.01 42.72
N TYR A 106 -4.61 2.10 42.09
CA TYR A 106 -3.79 3.28 41.85
C TYR A 106 -3.24 3.88 43.16
N LEU A 107 -4.10 4.06 44.18
CA LEU A 107 -3.68 4.64 45.45
C LEU A 107 -2.61 3.81 46.15
N GLU A 108 -2.73 2.48 46.14
CA GLU A 108 -1.71 1.59 46.72
C GLU A 108 -0.37 1.70 45.97
N ASP A 109 -0.40 1.78 44.64
CA ASP A 109 0.82 1.89 43.84
C ASP A 109 1.47 3.28 44.01
N ALA A 110 0.65 4.34 44.08
CA ALA A 110 1.10 5.72 44.27
C ALA A 110 1.88 5.95 45.58
N LYS A 111 1.59 5.19 46.65
CA LYS A 111 2.31 5.27 47.95
C LYS A 111 3.82 4.99 47.83
N ARG A 112 4.24 4.33 46.76
CA ARG A 112 5.64 3.96 46.51
C ARG A 112 6.48 5.15 46.01
N PHE A 113 5.84 6.27 45.68
CA PHE A 113 6.45 7.41 45.01
C PHE A 113 6.30 8.68 45.85
N LYS A 114 7.29 9.56 45.79
CA LYS A 114 7.31 10.78 46.62
C LYS A 114 6.38 11.86 46.08
N ASN A 115 6.23 11.91 44.76
CA ASN A 115 5.43 12.90 44.05
C ASN A 115 4.93 12.30 42.72
N ARG A 116 4.11 13.06 42.00
CA ARG A 116 3.52 12.63 40.74
C ARG A 116 4.54 12.57 39.58
N TRP A 117 5.68 13.27 39.67
CA TRP A 117 6.79 13.11 38.71
C TRP A 117 7.39 11.71 38.76
N ASP A 118 7.72 11.24 39.96
CA ASP A 118 8.29 9.91 40.17
C ASP A 118 7.30 8.84 39.68
N TYR A 119 6.00 9.04 39.93
CA TYR A 119 4.95 8.16 39.42
C TYR A 119 4.86 8.16 37.89
N LEU A 120 4.88 9.34 37.25
CA LEU A 120 4.85 9.46 35.79
C LEU A 120 6.07 8.80 35.14
N GLN A 121 7.26 8.98 35.70
CA GLN A 121 8.47 8.34 35.20
C GLN A 121 8.33 6.82 35.24
N PHE A 122 7.98 6.28 36.41
CA PHE A 122 7.73 4.85 36.58
C PHE A 122 6.68 4.34 35.59
N TYR A 123 5.56 5.05 35.45
CA TYR A 123 4.49 4.69 34.53
C TYR A 123 4.99 4.57 33.08
N ASN A 124 5.71 5.58 32.60
CA ASN A 124 6.24 5.61 31.24
C ASN A 124 7.29 4.50 30.99
N GLU A 125 8.14 4.24 31.98
CA GLU A 125 9.12 3.16 31.93
C GLU A 125 8.44 1.79 31.88
N GLN A 126 7.41 1.56 32.71
CA GLN A 126 6.63 0.32 32.69
C GLN A 126 5.90 0.12 31.35
N ASP A 127 5.21 1.14 30.84
CA ASP A 127 4.54 1.06 29.55
C ASP A 127 5.53 0.76 28.41
N THR A 128 6.72 1.38 28.45
CA THR A 128 7.79 1.09 27.49
C THR A 128 8.27 -0.36 27.59
N TYR A 129 8.50 -0.85 28.80
CA TYR A 129 8.92 -2.24 29.05
C TYR A 129 7.89 -3.24 28.51
N ILE A 130 6.61 -3.01 28.79
CA ILE A 130 5.48 -3.83 28.32
C ILE A 130 5.42 -3.84 26.79
N MET A 131 5.72 -2.70 26.14
CA MET A 131 5.68 -2.56 24.68
C MET A 131 6.79 -3.33 23.95
N ILE A 132 7.97 -3.49 24.57
CA ILE A 132 9.15 -4.12 23.92
C ILE A 132 8.83 -5.54 23.44
N LYS A 133 8.20 -6.37 24.28
CA LYS A 133 7.98 -7.79 23.95
C LYS A 133 7.04 -7.97 22.75
N PRO A 134 5.83 -7.36 22.72
CA PRO A 134 4.99 -7.36 21.52
C PRO A 134 5.73 -6.92 20.26
N LEU A 135 6.55 -5.86 20.35
CA LEU A 135 7.32 -5.37 19.22
C LEU A 135 8.35 -6.41 18.72
N MET A 136 9.08 -7.03 19.64
CA MET A 136 10.04 -8.10 19.32
C MET A 136 9.35 -9.32 18.71
N THR A 137 8.17 -9.67 19.17
CA THR A 137 7.35 -10.75 18.58
C THR A 137 6.95 -10.40 17.15
N LEU A 138 6.45 -9.19 16.89
CA LEU A 138 6.11 -8.74 15.53
C LEU A 138 7.32 -8.75 14.60
N ILE A 139 8.48 -8.25 15.06
CA ILE A 139 9.74 -8.30 14.30
C ILE A 139 10.09 -9.75 13.96
N SER A 140 10.04 -10.63 14.95
CA SER A 140 10.40 -12.05 14.78
C SER A 140 9.49 -12.77 13.78
N LEU A 141 8.19 -12.48 13.81
CA LEU A 141 7.22 -13.01 12.85
C LEU A 141 7.59 -12.65 11.40
N GLN A 142 8.08 -11.41 11.16
CA GLN A 142 8.46 -10.99 9.81
C GLN A 142 9.86 -11.46 9.43
N PHE A 143 10.75 -11.51 10.42
CA PHE A 143 12.11 -11.99 10.23
C PHE A 143 12.16 -13.46 9.82
N LYS A 144 11.15 -14.28 10.19
CA LYS A 144 10.96 -15.65 9.67
C LYS A 144 10.97 -15.70 8.13
N TYR A 145 10.57 -14.62 7.46
CA TYR A 145 10.55 -14.47 6.01
C TYR A 145 11.71 -13.60 5.48
N LYS A 146 12.75 -13.37 6.29
CA LYS A 146 13.90 -12.49 6.01
C LYS A 146 13.49 -11.05 5.71
N ILE A 147 12.39 -10.60 6.32
CA ILE A 147 11.85 -9.25 6.16
C ILE A 147 12.16 -8.44 7.41
N ASP A 148 12.89 -7.35 7.23
CA ASP A 148 13.00 -6.31 8.26
C ASP A 148 11.69 -5.53 8.33
N MET A 149 10.96 -5.66 9.44
CA MET A 149 9.69 -4.99 9.66
C MET A 149 9.80 -3.46 9.55
N PHE A 150 10.90 -2.87 10.04
CA PHE A 150 11.05 -1.40 10.10
C PHE A 150 11.45 -0.78 8.76
N SER A 151 11.96 -1.59 7.83
CA SER A 151 12.14 -1.19 6.43
C SER A 151 10.82 -0.91 5.73
N PHE A 152 9.70 -1.42 6.25
CA PHE A 152 8.36 -1.19 5.70
C PHE A 152 7.54 -0.22 6.56
N MET A 153 6.64 0.50 5.91
CA MET A 153 5.83 1.55 6.54
C MET A 153 4.60 1.02 7.28
N SER A 154 4.24 -0.26 7.15
CA SER A 154 3.05 -0.84 7.78
C SER A 154 3.08 -2.37 7.78
N MET A 155 2.23 -2.99 8.59
CA MET A 155 2.10 -4.45 8.63
C MET A 155 1.60 -5.07 7.31
N ALA A 156 0.79 -4.34 6.54
CA ALA A 156 0.38 -4.82 5.22
C ALA A 156 1.51 -4.77 4.19
N ALA A 157 2.36 -3.75 4.27
CA ALA A 157 3.55 -3.68 3.44
C ALA A 157 4.49 -4.86 3.74
N CYS A 158 4.66 -5.21 5.03
CA CYS A 158 5.34 -6.44 5.44
C CYS A 158 4.65 -7.69 4.86
N SER A 159 3.32 -7.80 4.98
CA SER A 159 2.56 -8.94 4.45
C SER A 159 2.68 -9.09 2.93
N ASN A 160 2.73 -7.98 2.20
CA ASN A 160 2.95 -7.98 0.76
C ASN A 160 4.37 -8.50 0.44
N ALA A 161 5.38 -8.02 1.17
CA ALA A 161 6.74 -8.52 1.04
C ALA A 161 6.84 -10.03 1.33
N ILE A 162 6.10 -10.54 2.33
CA ILE A 162 6.06 -11.99 2.65
C ILE A 162 5.48 -12.79 1.47
N LYS A 163 4.36 -12.34 0.90
CA LYS A 163 3.75 -13.00 -0.27
C LYS A 163 4.77 -13.15 -1.40
N TYR A 164 5.52 -12.09 -1.67
CA TYR A 164 6.55 -12.16 -2.68
C TYR A 164 7.76 -12.98 -2.27
N ALA A 165 8.23 -12.92 -1.03
CA ALA A 165 9.31 -13.78 -0.55
C ALA A 165 8.98 -15.27 -0.81
N LYS A 166 7.71 -15.64 -0.67
CA LYS A 166 7.21 -16.99 -1.00
C LYS A 166 7.16 -17.29 -2.49
N VAL A 167 6.72 -16.36 -3.33
CA VAL A 167 6.66 -16.56 -4.80
C VAL A 167 8.05 -16.68 -5.44
N TYR A 168 9.08 -16.11 -4.81
CA TYR A 168 10.46 -16.10 -5.30
C TYR A 168 11.40 -16.98 -4.45
N GLU A 169 10.85 -17.89 -3.66
CA GLU A 169 11.63 -18.78 -2.77
C GLU A 169 12.64 -19.64 -3.56
N ASP A 170 12.31 -19.98 -4.81
CA ASP A 170 13.14 -20.78 -5.72
C ASP A 170 13.93 -19.94 -6.76
N PHE A 171 13.97 -18.61 -6.62
CA PHE A 171 14.69 -17.74 -7.57
C PHE A 171 16.19 -17.69 -7.24
N ASP A 172 17.04 -18.10 -8.20
CA ASP A 172 18.50 -18.08 -8.08
C ASP A 172 19.09 -16.92 -8.89
N ILE A 173 19.68 -15.93 -8.22
CA ILE A 173 20.30 -14.79 -8.89
C ILE A 173 21.45 -15.18 -9.84
N ASN A 174 22.07 -16.34 -9.62
CA ASN A 174 23.13 -16.89 -10.46
C ASN A 174 22.60 -17.94 -11.44
N GLY A 175 21.29 -18.20 -11.41
CA GLY A 175 20.63 -19.12 -12.33
C GLY A 175 20.81 -18.63 -13.77
N VAL A 176 21.22 -19.52 -14.66
CA VAL A 176 21.31 -19.22 -16.09
C VAL A 176 19.90 -19.21 -16.66
N TYR A 177 19.30 -18.03 -16.69
CA TYR A 177 18.03 -17.79 -17.36
C TYR A 177 18.29 -17.41 -18.81
N PRO A 178 17.42 -17.78 -19.76
CA PRO A 178 17.62 -17.47 -21.17
C PRO A 178 17.75 -15.95 -21.39
N ASN A 179 18.84 -15.54 -22.06
CA ASN A 179 19.04 -14.15 -22.51
C ASN A 179 18.03 -13.80 -23.61
N PHE A 180 17.44 -12.62 -23.53
CA PHE A 180 16.61 -12.08 -24.60
C PHE A 180 17.42 -11.02 -25.36
N GLU A 181 17.77 -11.29 -26.62
CA GLU A 181 18.30 -10.26 -27.51
C GLU A 181 17.17 -9.29 -27.91
N ASP A 182 17.38 -7.99 -27.69
CA ASP A 182 16.45 -6.96 -28.15
C ASP A 182 16.68 -6.69 -29.64
N LEU A 183 16.05 -7.53 -30.47
CA LEU A 183 16.03 -7.41 -31.93
C LEU A 183 15.02 -6.35 -32.43
N SER A 184 14.53 -5.46 -31.57
CA SER A 184 13.48 -4.50 -31.95
C SER A 184 13.95 -3.46 -32.96
N GLN A 185 13.11 -3.21 -33.95
CA GLN A 185 13.39 -2.29 -35.03
C GLN A 185 13.45 -0.84 -34.53
N LYS A 186 14.49 -0.10 -34.95
CA LYS A 186 14.66 1.33 -34.66
C LYS A 186 13.47 2.14 -35.20
N PHE A 187 12.97 3.07 -34.40
CA PHE A 187 11.84 3.91 -34.76
C PHE A 187 12.18 4.84 -35.93
N TYR A 188 11.23 5.01 -36.85
CA TYR A 188 11.23 6.10 -37.82
C TYR A 188 9.92 6.88 -37.70
N LEU A 189 10.02 8.21 -37.70
CA LEU A 189 8.87 9.09 -37.54
C LEU A 189 8.05 9.14 -38.85
N THR A 190 6.73 8.96 -38.74
CA THR A 190 5.78 9.15 -39.85
C THR A 190 5.00 10.45 -39.67
N GLU A 191 4.54 11.05 -40.77
CA GLU A 191 3.77 12.31 -40.73
C GLU A 191 2.50 12.17 -39.89
N ASN A 192 1.74 11.08 -40.09
CA ASN A 192 0.53 10.80 -39.30
C ASN A 192 0.81 10.71 -37.79
N TYR A 193 1.94 10.11 -37.40
CA TYR A 193 2.32 10.04 -35.99
C TYR A 193 2.68 11.43 -35.46
N TRP A 194 3.39 12.23 -36.25
CA TRP A 194 3.76 13.60 -35.89
C TRP A 194 2.56 14.52 -35.73
N GLN A 195 1.62 14.50 -36.68
CA GLN A 195 0.39 15.29 -36.62
C GLN A 195 -0.44 14.96 -35.37
N SER A 196 -0.58 13.67 -35.06
CA SER A 196 -1.24 13.22 -33.83
C SER A 196 -0.56 13.75 -32.57
N LYS A 197 0.78 13.78 -32.55
CA LYS A 197 1.56 14.34 -31.42
C LYS A 197 1.37 15.85 -31.27
N VAL A 198 1.49 16.60 -32.37
CA VAL A 198 1.31 18.06 -32.41
C VAL A 198 -0.06 18.45 -31.86
N GLN A 199 -1.12 17.79 -32.31
CA GLN A 199 -2.48 18.01 -31.79
C GLN A 199 -2.56 17.74 -30.28
N GLY A 200 -1.97 16.63 -29.81
CA GLY A 200 -1.91 16.30 -28.39
C GLY A 200 -1.24 17.39 -27.55
N TYR A 201 -0.09 17.90 -27.99
CA TYR A 201 0.63 18.97 -27.28
C TYR A 201 -0.18 20.27 -27.21
N GLN A 202 -0.84 20.65 -28.31
CA GLN A 202 -1.71 21.82 -28.34
C GLN A 202 -2.88 21.73 -27.36
N VAL A 203 -3.54 20.56 -27.28
CA VAL A 203 -4.64 20.34 -26.33
C VAL A 203 -4.13 20.42 -24.88
N GLN A 204 -3.00 19.77 -24.58
CA GLN A 204 -2.42 19.77 -23.24
C GLN A 204 -2.04 21.17 -22.76
N ASP A 205 -1.45 21.99 -23.63
CA ASP A 205 -1.01 23.33 -23.26
C ASP A 205 -2.19 24.31 -23.16
N LYS A 206 -3.20 24.21 -24.04
CA LYS A 206 -4.44 24.98 -23.91
C LYS A 206 -5.18 24.66 -22.61
N HIS A 207 -5.29 23.37 -22.26
CA HIS A 207 -5.96 22.95 -21.03
C HIS A 207 -5.29 23.53 -19.78
N GLN A 208 -3.97 23.62 -19.78
CA GLN A 208 -3.18 24.20 -18.70
C GLN A 208 -2.96 25.72 -18.83
N ARG A 209 -3.68 26.38 -19.76
CA ARG A 209 -3.64 27.82 -20.02
C ARG A 209 -2.22 28.37 -20.30
N ARG A 210 -1.38 27.58 -20.97
CA ARG A 210 -0.05 28.01 -21.41
C ARG A 210 -0.13 28.77 -22.72
N ASP A 211 0.86 29.61 -22.99
CA ASP A 211 1.05 30.20 -24.32
C ASP A 211 1.35 29.09 -25.34
N THR A 212 0.61 29.09 -26.46
CA THR A 212 0.72 28.10 -27.54
C THR A 212 1.18 28.71 -28.85
N THR A 213 1.48 30.01 -28.88
CA THR A 213 1.85 30.77 -30.10
C THR A 213 3.05 30.13 -30.82
N ASN A 214 4.01 29.64 -30.04
CA ASN A 214 5.27 29.05 -30.52
C ASN A 214 5.34 27.53 -30.35
N ASN A 215 4.21 26.85 -30.13
CA ASN A 215 4.20 25.40 -30.05
C ASN A 215 4.69 24.77 -31.36
N VAL A 216 5.26 23.58 -31.24
CA VAL A 216 5.61 22.73 -32.38
C VAL A 216 4.42 22.56 -33.32
N LYS A 217 4.72 22.56 -34.62
CA LYS A 217 3.72 22.51 -35.71
C LYS A 217 3.96 21.31 -36.61
N ASP A 218 2.96 20.97 -37.42
CA ASP A 218 3.08 19.88 -38.40
C ASP A 218 4.24 20.14 -39.38
N SER A 219 4.52 21.41 -39.70
CA SER A 219 5.67 21.84 -40.52
C SER A 219 7.04 21.50 -39.93
N ASP A 220 7.13 21.13 -38.65
CA ASP A 220 8.38 20.79 -37.97
C ASP A 220 8.78 19.32 -38.13
N PHE A 221 8.03 18.57 -38.94
CA PHE A 221 8.19 17.13 -39.13
C PHE A 221 9.64 16.70 -39.43
N GLU A 222 10.28 17.30 -40.43
CA GLU A 222 11.64 16.89 -40.84
C GLU A 222 12.69 17.14 -39.76
N TYR A 223 12.53 18.21 -38.96
CA TYR A 223 13.39 18.47 -37.82
C TYR A 223 13.28 17.36 -36.77
N PHE A 224 12.06 17.02 -36.34
CA PHE A 224 11.85 16.00 -35.30
C PHE A 224 12.10 14.57 -35.80
N LYS A 225 11.93 14.32 -37.09
CA LYS A 225 12.31 13.05 -37.73
C LYS A 225 13.81 12.79 -37.64
N GLN A 226 14.64 13.80 -37.93
CA GLN A 226 16.08 13.66 -37.73
C GLN A 226 16.45 13.58 -36.26
N LEU A 227 15.84 14.41 -35.42
CA LEU A 227 16.09 14.41 -33.98
C LEU A 227 15.86 13.01 -33.37
N PHE A 228 14.70 12.39 -33.60
CA PHE A 228 14.41 11.05 -33.08
C PHE A 228 15.27 9.94 -33.69
N LYS A 229 15.84 10.14 -34.89
CA LYS A 229 16.75 9.17 -35.50
C LYS A 229 18.11 9.13 -34.80
N VAL A 230 18.61 10.26 -34.32
CA VAL A 230 19.96 10.38 -33.74
C VAL A 230 19.97 10.46 -32.21
N SER A 231 18.83 10.79 -31.60
CA SER A 231 18.71 10.90 -30.14
C SER A 231 18.19 9.63 -29.49
N ASN A 232 18.41 9.54 -28.18
CA ASN A 232 17.79 8.60 -27.27
C ASN A 232 16.87 9.37 -26.32
N CYS A 233 16.12 8.65 -25.48
CA CYS A 233 15.34 9.27 -24.42
C CYS A 233 16.25 10.10 -23.50
N SER A 234 15.92 11.38 -23.32
CA SER A 234 16.68 12.33 -22.50
C SER A 234 16.60 12.02 -20.99
N ILE A 235 15.62 11.22 -20.57
CA ILE A 235 15.45 10.81 -19.17
C ILE A 235 16.17 9.47 -18.90
N CYS A 236 15.89 8.43 -19.70
CA CYS A 236 16.33 7.06 -19.41
C CYS A 236 17.45 6.54 -20.31
N GLY A 237 17.86 7.28 -21.35
CA GLY A 237 18.90 6.87 -22.29
C GLY A 237 18.50 5.76 -23.26
N CYS A 238 17.29 5.20 -23.17
CA CYS A 238 16.83 4.14 -24.06
C CYS A 238 16.71 4.61 -25.51
N LYS A 239 17.04 3.72 -26.45
CA LYS A 239 16.85 3.94 -27.89
C LYS A 239 15.37 4.02 -28.24
N PHE A 240 15.04 4.82 -29.24
CA PHE A 240 13.70 4.87 -29.80
C PHE A 240 13.48 3.71 -30.77
N THR A 241 12.47 2.90 -30.47
CA THR A 241 12.06 1.72 -31.24
C THR A 241 10.55 1.79 -31.48
N PHE A 242 10.00 0.94 -32.34
CA PHE A 242 8.54 0.93 -32.60
C PHE A 242 7.66 0.70 -31.37
N THR A 243 8.30 0.25 -30.31
CA THR A 243 7.76 -0.23 -29.06
C THR A 243 8.12 0.72 -27.90
N ASN A 244 9.27 1.39 -28.00
CA ASN A 244 9.63 2.55 -27.20
C ASN A 244 9.58 3.84 -28.05
N LYS A 245 8.37 4.26 -28.43
CA LYS A 245 8.18 5.41 -29.34
C LYS A 245 8.54 6.73 -28.65
N PRO A 246 9.16 7.69 -29.38
CA PRO A 246 9.50 8.98 -28.84
C PRO A 246 8.28 9.89 -28.64
N THR A 247 8.37 10.77 -27.66
CA THR A 247 7.53 11.94 -27.43
C THR A 247 8.43 13.14 -27.11
N LEU A 248 7.86 14.32 -27.11
CA LEU A 248 8.47 15.53 -26.56
C LEU A 248 7.99 15.70 -25.12
N ASP A 249 8.95 15.92 -24.22
CA ASP A 249 8.70 16.37 -22.85
C ASP A 249 9.22 17.79 -22.68
N ARG A 250 8.58 18.59 -21.83
CA ARG A 250 8.92 20.00 -21.64
C ARG A 250 10.11 20.15 -20.70
N ILE A 251 11.00 21.09 -21.03
CA ILE A 251 12.10 21.49 -20.13
C ILE A 251 11.52 22.33 -18.98
N ASP A 252 10.72 23.33 -19.30
CA ASP A 252 9.97 24.16 -18.36
C ASP A 252 8.46 23.87 -18.48
N ASN A 253 7.88 23.34 -17.40
CA ASN A 253 6.45 22.98 -17.33
C ASN A 253 5.50 24.19 -17.29
N LEU A 254 6.02 25.41 -17.12
CA LEU A 254 5.22 26.63 -17.19
C LEU A 254 5.06 27.13 -18.63
N LYS A 255 5.89 26.67 -19.57
CA LYS A 255 5.88 27.07 -20.99
C LYS A 255 5.26 25.98 -21.87
N GLY A 256 4.78 26.36 -23.05
CA GLY A 256 4.26 25.42 -24.05
C GLY A 256 5.34 24.54 -24.68
N HIS A 257 4.93 23.59 -25.51
CA HIS A 257 5.85 22.73 -26.28
C HIS A 257 6.47 23.47 -27.47
N SER A 258 7.30 24.48 -27.25
CA SER A 258 8.11 25.12 -28.29
C SER A 258 9.39 24.32 -28.57
N LYS A 259 10.01 24.50 -29.76
CA LYS A 259 11.21 23.73 -30.16
C LYS A 259 12.39 23.85 -29.18
N ASP A 260 12.54 25.00 -28.55
CA ASP A 260 13.56 25.33 -27.56
C ASP A 260 13.21 24.87 -26.14
N ASN A 261 11.95 24.48 -25.90
CA ASN A 261 11.45 24.05 -24.60
C ASN A 261 11.12 22.54 -24.54
N VAL A 262 11.59 21.74 -25.50
CA VAL A 262 11.27 20.31 -25.55
C VAL A 262 12.50 19.43 -25.70
N LEU A 263 12.45 18.25 -25.10
CA LEU A 263 13.43 17.19 -25.23
C LEU A 263 12.78 15.87 -25.68
N PRO A 264 13.46 15.06 -26.51
CA PRO A 264 13.01 13.71 -26.83
C PRO A 264 12.97 12.85 -25.57
N CYS A 265 11.81 12.29 -25.27
CA CYS A 265 11.61 11.38 -24.14
C CYS A 265 10.81 10.15 -24.60
N CYS A 266 10.96 9.02 -23.91
CA CYS A 266 9.99 7.94 -24.04
C CYS A 266 8.66 8.35 -23.41
N LEU A 267 7.55 7.73 -23.82
CA LEU A 267 6.21 7.98 -23.29
C LEU A 267 6.01 7.48 -21.84
N CYS A 268 7.07 7.51 -21.04
CA CYS A 268 7.15 6.91 -19.73
C CYS A 268 6.56 7.79 -18.62
N LEU A 269 5.54 8.65 -18.90
CA LEU A 269 4.62 9.48 -18.03
C LEU A 269 4.37 10.85 -18.76
N PRO A 270 3.14 11.44 -18.98
CA PRO A 270 1.84 11.40 -18.27
C PRO A 270 0.61 10.98 -19.14
N THR A 271 -0.57 10.78 -18.53
CA THR A 271 -1.73 10.02 -19.08
C THR A 271 -2.80 10.86 -19.84
N ASN A 272 -3.11 10.51 -21.11
CA ASN A 272 -4.23 11.04 -21.92
C ASN A 272 -5.40 10.02 -21.99
N LEU A 273 -6.34 10.06 -21.04
CA LEU A 273 -7.59 9.27 -21.11
C LEU A 273 -8.76 10.16 -21.56
N THR A 274 -9.50 9.75 -22.60
CA THR A 274 -10.59 10.55 -23.22
C THR A 274 -11.99 9.95 -23.03
N ASP A 275 -12.10 8.76 -22.44
CA ASP A 275 -13.34 7.99 -22.26
C ASP A 275 -13.62 7.76 -20.76
N ILE A 276 -14.81 8.18 -20.32
CA ILE A 276 -15.20 8.16 -18.90
C ILE A 276 -15.45 6.74 -18.38
N ASP A 277 -15.94 5.82 -19.22
CA ASP A 277 -16.18 4.43 -18.82
C ASP A 277 -14.86 3.68 -18.65
N VAL A 278 -13.90 3.95 -19.53
CA VAL A 278 -12.53 3.41 -19.38
C VAL A 278 -11.84 4.03 -18.16
N TYR A 279 -12.04 5.31 -17.89
CA TYR A 279 -11.58 5.93 -16.64
C TYR A 279 -12.18 5.22 -15.41
N HIS A 280 -13.49 4.94 -15.39
CA HIS A 280 -14.12 4.20 -14.30
C HIS A 280 -13.64 2.75 -14.19
N ILE A 281 -13.44 2.04 -15.31
CA ILE A 281 -12.88 0.68 -15.31
C ILE A 281 -11.47 0.67 -14.72
N ILE A 282 -10.63 1.64 -15.09
CA ILE A 282 -9.28 1.80 -14.53
C ILE A 282 -9.35 2.13 -13.04
N ARG A 283 -10.27 3.02 -12.62
CA ARG A 283 -10.38 3.50 -11.22
C ARG A 283 -11.06 2.50 -10.29
N LYS A 284 -11.97 1.66 -10.79
CA LYS A 284 -12.73 0.65 -10.01
C LYS A 284 -11.84 -0.35 -9.29
N TRP A 285 -10.65 -0.62 -9.82
CA TRP A 285 -9.67 -1.51 -9.20
C TRP A 285 -8.61 -0.77 -8.36
N ILE A 286 -8.64 0.56 -8.37
CA ILE A 286 -7.76 1.44 -7.58
C ILE A 286 -8.46 1.84 -6.27
N THR A 287 -9.78 2.04 -6.28
CA THR A 287 -10.60 2.19 -5.07
C THR A 287 -11.12 0.82 -4.65
N GLY A 288 -10.71 0.32 -3.50
CA GLY A 288 -11.16 -0.98 -2.99
C GLY A 288 -12.69 -1.03 -2.93
N GLY A 289 -13.26 -2.12 -3.44
CA GLY A 289 -14.70 -2.32 -3.46
C GLY A 289 -15.30 -2.44 -2.04
N LEU A 290 -16.63 -2.50 -1.98
CA LEU A 290 -17.38 -2.84 -0.75
C LEU A 290 -16.85 -4.15 -0.17
N SER A 291 -16.14 -4.05 0.96
CA SER A 291 -15.71 -5.19 1.74
C SER A 291 -16.86 -5.59 2.66
N ASN A 292 -17.51 -6.72 2.38
CA ASN A 292 -18.39 -7.35 3.36
C ASN A 292 -17.52 -7.95 4.46
N VAL A 293 -17.38 -7.24 5.57
CA VAL A 293 -16.68 -7.71 6.75
C VAL A 293 -17.59 -8.68 7.48
N MET A 294 -17.36 -9.98 7.29
CA MET A 294 -17.97 -10.97 8.18
C MET A 294 -17.26 -10.88 9.53
N HIS A 295 -17.93 -10.35 10.54
CA HIS A 295 -17.42 -10.34 11.92
C HIS A 295 -17.37 -11.78 12.44
N ARG A 296 -16.22 -12.42 12.31
CA ARG A 296 -15.90 -13.66 13.02
C ARG A 296 -15.00 -13.30 14.19
N VAL A 297 -15.44 -13.63 15.39
CA VAL A 297 -14.59 -13.57 16.57
C VAL A 297 -13.59 -14.72 16.46
N ASN A 298 -12.30 -14.39 16.38
CA ASN A 298 -11.21 -15.36 16.46
C ASN A 298 -10.39 -15.00 17.69
N ARG A 299 -10.31 -15.92 18.66
CA ARG A 299 -9.58 -15.77 19.91
C ARG A 299 -8.31 -16.58 19.85
N SER A 300 -7.19 -15.89 20.01
CA SER A 300 -5.89 -16.52 20.19
C SER A 300 -5.91 -17.52 21.35
N GLY A 301 -5.23 -18.66 21.19
CA GLY A 301 -5.11 -19.73 22.17
C GLY A 301 -6.38 -20.56 22.40
N ILE A 302 -7.54 -20.11 21.92
CA ILE A 302 -8.83 -20.77 22.17
C ILE A 302 -9.35 -21.38 20.87
N ASP A 303 -9.47 -20.56 19.83
CA ASP A 303 -10.08 -20.96 18.58
C ASP A 303 -9.05 -21.62 17.65
N PHE A 304 -9.54 -22.41 16.70
CA PHE A 304 -8.73 -23.08 15.69
C PHE A 304 -8.94 -22.42 14.33
N ILE A 305 -7.92 -22.49 13.47
CA ILE A 305 -7.98 -21.90 12.14
C ILE A 305 -9.12 -22.55 11.37
N LYS A 306 -10.05 -21.72 10.89
CA LYS A 306 -11.18 -22.13 10.05
C LYS A 306 -10.78 -22.02 8.59
N ARG A 307 -11.04 -23.06 7.81
CA ARG A 307 -10.80 -23.12 6.36
C ARG A 307 -12.13 -23.31 5.65
N LEU A 308 -12.35 -22.58 4.56
CA LEU A 308 -13.46 -22.87 3.67
C LEU A 308 -13.16 -24.12 2.86
N TYR A 309 -14.16 -24.99 2.72
CA TYR A 309 -14.12 -26.21 1.93
C TYR A 309 -15.36 -26.29 1.05
N TYR A 310 -15.16 -26.48 -0.23
CA TYR A 310 -16.18 -26.75 -1.22
C TYR A 310 -16.38 -28.25 -1.39
N ASN A 311 -17.61 -28.72 -1.18
CA ASN A 311 -18.02 -30.10 -1.44
C ASN A 311 -18.65 -30.20 -2.84
N LYS A 312 -18.01 -31.00 -3.70
CA LYS A 312 -18.36 -31.16 -5.12
C LYS A 312 -19.73 -31.82 -5.35
N GLU A 313 -20.12 -32.76 -4.48
CA GLU A 313 -21.36 -33.52 -4.61
C GLU A 313 -22.57 -32.68 -4.23
N SER A 314 -22.50 -32.02 -3.08
CA SER A 314 -23.57 -31.17 -2.55
C SER A 314 -23.58 -29.75 -3.12
N LYS A 315 -22.53 -29.36 -3.85
CA LYS A 315 -22.30 -28.00 -4.37
C LYS A 315 -22.33 -26.91 -3.28
N LYS A 316 -21.95 -27.27 -2.05
CA LYS A 316 -21.99 -26.39 -0.87
C LYS A 316 -20.59 -26.07 -0.37
N VAL A 317 -20.43 -24.86 0.15
CA VAL A 317 -19.24 -24.45 0.91
C VAL A 317 -19.52 -24.68 2.38
N THR A 318 -18.67 -25.45 3.05
CA THR A 318 -18.66 -25.63 4.50
C THR A 318 -17.43 -24.98 5.11
N VAL A 319 -17.52 -24.66 6.39
CA VAL A 319 -16.37 -24.18 7.17
C VAL A 319 -15.82 -25.37 7.93
N LEU A 320 -14.59 -25.77 7.64
CA LEU A 320 -13.88 -26.79 8.38
C LEU A 320 -13.01 -26.13 9.45
N THR A 321 -13.05 -26.70 10.66
CA THR A 321 -12.11 -26.35 11.72
C THR A 321 -10.89 -27.23 11.56
N THR A 322 -9.72 -26.62 11.35
CA THR A 322 -8.45 -27.36 11.31
C THR A 322 -8.00 -27.73 12.74
N ASP A 323 -7.02 -28.62 12.85
CA ASP A 323 -6.29 -28.93 14.08
C ASP A 323 -5.26 -27.84 14.46
N HIS A 324 -5.10 -26.81 13.63
CA HIS A 324 -4.16 -25.72 13.89
C HIS A 324 -4.79 -24.68 14.82
N ARG A 325 -4.34 -24.66 16.07
CA ARG A 325 -4.76 -23.65 17.05
C ARG A 325 -4.28 -22.26 16.63
N ILE A 326 -5.17 -21.28 16.68
CA ILE A 326 -4.78 -19.89 16.44
C ILE A 326 -3.89 -19.47 17.59
N THR A 327 -2.63 -19.13 17.29
CA THR A 327 -1.67 -18.70 18.33
C THR A 327 -1.57 -17.19 18.45
N HIS A 328 -1.88 -16.45 17.38
CA HIS A 328 -1.84 -14.98 17.33
C HIS A 328 -2.84 -14.49 16.27
N VAL A 329 -3.47 -13.33 16.50
CA VAL A 329 -4.34 -12.67 15.52
C VAL A 329 -3.73 -11.32 15.19
N VAL A 330 -3.26 -11.15 13.95
CA VAL A 330 -2.71 -9.88 13.47
C VAL A 330 -3.76 -9.19 12.60
N GLY A 331 -4.24 -8.06 13.07
CA GLY A 331 -5.12 -7.21 12.30
C GLY A 331 -4.35 -6.39 11.25
N VAL A 332 -4.80 -6.44 9.99
CA VAL A 332 -4.29 -5.57 8.93
C VAL A 332 -5.26 -4.38 8.81
N ASP A 333 -4.79 -3.14 9.05
CA ASP A 333 -5.65 -1.94 8.97
C ASP A 333 -6.21 -1.76 7.53
N PHE A 334 -7.47 -1.33 7.41
CA PHE A 334 -8.14 -0.95 6.17
C PHE A 334 -7.42 0.17 5.41
N LYS A 335 -6.59 1.00 6.07
CA LYS A 335 -5.72 1.98 5.39
C LYS A 335 -4.54 1.35 4.64
N SER A 336 -4.37 0.04 4.76
CA SER A 336 -3.19 -0.68 4.27
C SER A 336 -3.47 -1.52 3.01
N LEU A 337 -4.71 -1.51 2.51
CA LEU A 337 -5.11 -2.31 1.34
C LEU A 337 -4.61 -1.78 0.00
N TYR A 338 -3.85 -0.70 -0.01
CA TYR A 338 -3.30 -0.16 -1.23
C TYR A 338 -1.78 -0.13 -1.10
N PRO A 339 -1.07 -1.17 -1.61
CA PRO A 339 0.19 -0.84 -2.26
C PRO A 339 -0.17 0.30 -3.20
N SER A 340 0.49 1.45 -3.06
CA SER A 340 0.39 2.51 -4.04
C SER A 340 0.71 1.90 -5.40
N VAL A 341 -0.32 1.47 -6.12
CA VAL A 341 -0.32 1.03 -7.52
C VAL A 341 0.17 2.14 -8.46
N MET A 342 0.50 3.30 -7.90
CA MET A 342 1.07 4.47 -8.58
C MET A 342 2.57 4.67 -8.34
N SER A 343 3.26 3.79 -7.60
CA SER A 343 4.71 3.87 -7.51
C SER A 343 5.29 3.16 -8.73
N SER A 344 5.80 3.91 -9.71
CA SER A 344 6.62 3.37 -10.83
C SER A 344 7.97 2.81 -10.38
N GLU A 345 8.14 2.58 -9.07
CA GLU A 345 9.30 1.93 -8.50
C GLU A 345 9.48 0.55 -9.15
N PRO A 346 10.67 0.29 -9.71
CA PRO A 346 11.00 -1.03 -10.21
C PRO A 346 10.95 -2.03 -9.06
N HIS A 347 9.96 -2.90 -9.12
CA HIS A 347 9.86 -4.06 -8.28
C HIS A 347 10.23 -5.30 -9.09
N LYS A 348 11.26 -6.01 -8.64
CA LYS A 348 11.71 -7.31 -9.17
C LYS A 348 10.60 -8.37 -9.33
N PHE A 349 9.40 -8.11 -8.82
CA PHE A 349 8.28 -9.02 -8.83
C PHE A 349 7.31 -8.86 -10.02
N ILE A 350 7.43 -7.79 -10.82
CA ILE A 350 6.53 -7.51 -11.94
C ILE A 350 7.16 -8.01 -13.24
N LYS A 351 6.98 -9.31 -13.56
CA LYS A 351 7.70 -9.98 -14.65
C LYS A 351 7.28 -9.53 -16.06
N TYR A 352 6.01 -9.16 -16.24
CA TYR A 352 5.40 -8.95 -17.56
C TYR A 352 5.58 -7.52 -18.11
N THR A 353 6.16 -6.63 -17.31
CA THR A 353 6.32 -5.20 -17.61
C THR A 353 7.69 -4.68 -17.16
N GLY A 354 8.72 -5.52 -17.25
CA GLY A 354 10.11 -5.12 -16.96
C GLY A 354 10.34 -4.66 -15.52
N GLY A 355 9.65 -5.27 -14.55
CA GLY A 355 9.74 -4.92 -13.14
C GLY A 355 8.95 -3.68 -12.74
N LYS A 356 8.20 -3.04 -13.63
CA LYS A 356 7.50 -1.78 -13.33
C LYS A 356 6.01 -1.88 -13.57
N MET A 357 5.19 -1.36 -12.67
CA MET A 357 3.76 -1.22 -12.94
C MET A 357 3.58 0.02 -13.83
N TYR A 358 3.08 -0.19 -15.05
CA TYR A 358 2.82 0.91 -15.97
C TYR A 358 1.41 1.46 -15.74
N MET A 359 1.34 2.78 -15.56
CA MET A 359 0.08 3.51 -15.60
C MET A 359 -0.34 3.70 -17.06
N CYS A 360 -1.65 3.62 -17.34
CA CYS A 360 -2.19 3.75 -18.69
C CYS A 360 -1.92 5.16 -19.25
N GLY A 361 -0.96 5.28 -20.17
CA GLY A 361 -0.59 6.54 -20.82
C GLY A 361 -1.61 7.06 -21.85
N SER A 362 -2.36 6.16 -22.49
CA SER A 362 -3.42 6.51 -23.45
C SER A 362 -4.28 5.29 -23.81
N GLN A 363 -5.57 5.48 -24.07
CA GLN A 363 -6.46 4.42 -24.54
C GLN A 363 -6.33 4.21 -26.06
N THR A 364 -6.06 2.97 -26.50
CA THR A 364 -6.00 2.62 -27.93
C THR A 364 -7.31 2.03 -28.47
N GLY A 365 -8.23 1.64 -27.59
CA GLY A 365 -9.52 1.05 -27.96
C GLY A 365 -10.14 0.25 -26.81
N LYS A 366 -11.45 -0.04 -26.92
CA LYS A 366 -12.25 -0.89 -26.03
C LYS A 366 -12.94 -1.94 -26.91
N ILE A 367 -12.91 -3.21 -26.50
CA ILE A 367 -13.57 -4.31 -27.23
C ILE A 367 -14.48 -5.05 -26.24
N GLU A 368 -15.75 -5.16 -26.58
CA GLU A 368 -16.72 -5.96 -25.81
C GLU A 368 -16.83 -7.37 -26.41
N GLY A 369 -16.74 -8.40 -25.56
CA GLY A 369 -16.72 -9.81 -25.97
C GLY A 369 -18.12 -10.42 -26.16
N ASP A 370 -19.01 -9.69 -26.83
CA ASP A 370 -20.41 -10.04 -27.07
C ASP A 370 -20.62 -11.08 -28.20
N THR A 371 -19.73 -11.11 -29.20
CA THR A 371 -19.80 -11.97 -30.38
C THR A 371 -18.62 -12.93 -30.45
N ASP A 372 -18.76 -14.03 -31.19
CA ASP A 372 -17.65 -14.99 -31.35
C ASP A 372 -16.44 -14.37 -32.05
N HIS A 373 -16.68 -13.43 -32.97
CA HIS A 373 -15.62 -12.66 -33.61
C HIS A 373 -14.87 -11.75 -32.61
N SER A 374 -15.58 -11.02 -31.75
CA SER A 374 -14.92 -10.16 -30.75
C SER A 374 -14.21 -11.00 -29.68
N LYS A 375 -14.77 -12.13 -29.24
CA LYS A 375 -14.11 -13.09 -28.33
C LYS A 375 -12.83 -13.67 -28.93
N GLN A 376 -12.84 -14.11 -30.19
CA GLN A 376 -11.64 -14.59 -30.87
C GLN A 376 -10.58 -13.48 -30.98
N THR A 377 -11.00 -12.25 -31.26
CA THR A 377 -10.10 -11.10 -31.32
C THR A 377 -9.47 -10.81 -29.95
N ILE A 378 -10.26 -10.84 -28.87
CA ILE A 378 -9.79 -10.70 -27.49
C ILE A 378 -8.80 -11.83 -27.14
N LEU A 379 -9.14 -13.09 -27.45
CA LEU A 379 -8.26 -14.23 -27.19
C LEU A 379 -6.95 -14.15 -27.97
N ARG A 380 -6.97 -13.67 -29.22
CA ARG A 380 -5.74 -13.40 -30.01
C ARG A 380 -4.88 -12.33 -29.35
N ILE A 381 -5.48 -11.28 -28.78
CA ILE A 381 -4.75 -10.23 -28.05
C ILE A 381 -4.16 -10.81 -26.75
N ILE A 382 -4.96 -11.51 -25.94
CA ILE A 382 -4.54 -12.09 -24.66
C ILE A 382 -3.42 -13.11 -24.85
N ASN A 383 -3.56 -14.01 -25.82
CA ASN A 383 -2.61 -15.11 -26.07
C ASN A 383 -1.49 -14.73 -27.05
N SER A 384 -1.45 -13.47 -27.49
CA SER A 384 -0.40 -13.00 -28.38
C SER A 384 0.97 -13.20 -27.72
N LYS A 385 1.87 -13.92 -28.39
CA LYS A 385 3.28 -14.02 -27.95
C LYS A 385 3.95 -12.65 -27.87
N LYS A 386 3.40 -11.64 -28.58
CA LYS A 386 3.84 -10.25 -28.50
C LYS A 386 3.71 -9.67 -27.09
N ARG A 387 2.88 -10.23 -26.20
CA ARG A 387 2.73 -9.79 -24.80
C ARG A 387 4.03 -9.88 -23.97
N PHE A 388 4.99 -10.70 -24.39
CA PHE A 388 6.33 -10.81 -23.78
C PHE A 388 7.38 -9.97 -24.50
N THR A 389 6.96 -9.26 -25.53
CA THR A 389 7.82 -8.42 -26.35
C THR A 389 7.39 -6.98 -26.19
N GLN A 390 8.29 -6.12 -26.59
CA GLN A 390 8.08 -4.70 -26.70
C GLN A 390 6.87 -4.33 -27.62
N GLU A 391 6.44 -5.21 -28.56
CA GLU A 391 5.23 -5.01 -29.40
C GLU A 391 3.91 -5.39 -28.71
N GLY A 392 4.00 -5.88 -27.48
CA GLY A 392 2.85 -6.22 -26.65
C GLY A 392 2.02 -5.00 -26.33
N ARG A 393 0.71 -5.11 -26.48
CA ARG A 393 -0.20 -4.08 -25.98
C ARG A 393 -0.49 -4.37 -24.51
N LEU A 394 -0.38 -3.36 -23.66
CA LEU A 394 -0.96 -3.42 -22.33
C LEU A 394 -2.48 -3.32 -22.50
N PHE A 395 -3.19 -4.24 -21.88
CA PHE A 395 -4.64 -4.26 -21.88
C PHE A 395 -5.14 -4.52 -20.47
N ILE A 396 -6.29 -3.96 -20.16
CA ILE A 396 -7.08 -4.36 -19.00
C ILE A 396 -8.17 -5.27 -19.56
N ALA A 397 -8.19 -6.52 -19.11
CA ALA A 397 -9.23 -7.47 -19.46
C ALA A 397 -10.13 -7.68 -18.24
N GLU A 398 -11.41 -7.30 -18.35
CA GLU A 398 -12.42 -7.83 -17.44
C GLU A 398 -12.83 -9.21 -17.96
N VAL A 399 -12.30 -10.25 -17.33
CA VAL A 399 -12.65 -11.64 -17.64
C VAL A 399 -13.66 -12.15 -16.63
N LYS A 400 -14.70 -12.83 -17.11
CA LYS A 400 -15.56 -13.64 -16.26
C LYS A 400 -14.82 -14.95 -16.00
N GLY A 401 -13.98 -14.94 -14.96
CA GLY A 401 -13.24 -16.13 -14.54
C GLY A 401 -14.18 -17.22 -14.08
N HIS A 402 -13.96 -18.45 -14.54
CA HIS A 402 -14.55 -19.66 -13.97
C HIS A 402 -13.40 -20.45 -13.34
N ILE A 403 -13.49 -20.69 -12.03
CA ILE A 403 -12.62 -21.66 -11.38
C ILE A 403 -13.29 -23.00 -11.58
N ASP A 404 -12.62 -23.90 -12.31
CA ASP A 404 -13.10 -25.26 -12.46
C ASP A 404 -13.30 -25.86 -11.07
N GLU A 405 -14.42 -26.55 -10.92
CA GLU A 405 -14.91 -27.04 -9.64
C GLU A 405 -13.88 -27.87 -8.87
N ASN A 406 -13.00 -28.59 -9.58
CA ASN A 406 -11.95 -29.40 -8.98
C ASN A 406 -10.90 -28.57 -8.24
N TYR A 407 -10.76 -27.28 -8.57
CA TYR A 407 -9.76 -26.38 -7.99
C TYR A 407 -10.35 -25.36 -7.02
N LEU A 408 -11.68 -25.36 -6.79
CA LEU A 408 -12.31 -24.39 -5.88
C LEU A 408 -11.66 -24.41 -4.50
N ASN A 409 -11.33 -25.59 -3.96
CA ASN A 409 -10.71 -25.74 -2.64
C ASN A 409 -9.31 -25.15 -2.49
N ASP A 410 -8.60 -24.97 -3.60
CA ASP A 410 -7.26 -24.37 -3.62
C ASP A 410 -7.33 -22.85 -3.51
N PHE A 411 -8.40 -22.25 -4.03
CA PHE A 411 -8.56 -20.79 -4.13
C PHE A 411 -9.62 -20.21 -3.20
N ILE A 412 -10.50 -21.03 -2.61
CA ILE A 412 -11.65 -20.57 -1.82
C ILE A 412 -11.29 -19.71 -0.59
N ASN A 413 -10.08 -19.85 -0.05
CA ASN A 413 -9.61 -19.07 1.10
C ASN A 413 -8.98 -17.72 0.74
N PHE A 414 -8.73 -17.47 -0.56
CA PHE A 414 -8.40 -16.17 -1.12
C PHE A 414 -9.61 -15.75 -1.94
N PRO A 415 -10.61 -15.02 -1.39
CA PRO A 415 -11.88 -14.86 -2.07
C PRO A 415 -11.63 -14.33 -3.49
N PRO A 416 -11.78 -15.16 -4.55
CA PRO A 416 -12.07 -14.59 -5.85
C PRO A 416 -13.37 -13.82 -5.65
N ILE A 417 -13.59 -12.75 -6.40
CA ILE A 417 -14.85 -12.02 -6.35
C ILE A 417 -15.96 -12.99 -6.75
N LEU A 418 -16.60 -13.62 -5.76
CA LEU A 418 -17.74 -14.51 -5.93
C LEU A 418 -18.91 -13.61 -6.31
N ARG A 419 -19.12 -13.40 -7.62
CA ARG A 419 -20.34 -12.75 -8.13
C ARG A 419 -21.44 -13.82 -8.20
N ASN A 420 -22.61 -13.51 -7.65
CA ASN A 420 -23.86 -14.29 -7.77
C ASN A 420 -23.84 -15.69 -7.12
N TYR A 421 -23.52 -15.77 -5.82
CA TYR A 421 -23.86 -16.93 -5.01
C TYR A 421 -24.71 -16.47 -3.82
N GLU A 422 -25.94 -16.97 -3.73
CA GLU A 422 -26.74 -16.87 -2.52
C GLU A 422 -26.34 -18.02 -1.59
N PHE A 423 -25.98 -17.70 -0.35
CA PHE A 423 -25.80 -18.70 0.69
C PHE A 423 -26.74 -18.37 1.84
N THR A 424 -27.45 -19.38 2.33
CA THR A 424 -28.36 -19.25 3.46
C THR A 424 -27.54 -19.10 4.74
N THR A 425 -27.61 -17.93 5.38
CA THR A 425 -26.96 -17.65 6.66
C THR A 425 -27.85 -18.06 7.84
N ASP A 426 -28.33 -19.29 7.84
CA ASP A 426 -29.13 -19.81 8.95
C ASP A 426 -28.27 -20.56 9.98
N GLU A 427 -28.82 -20.68 11.19
CA GLU A 427 -28.20 -21.36 12.33
C GLU A 427 -27.92 -22.84 12.05
N ARG A 428 -28.67 -23.45 11.12
CA ARG A 428 -28.44 -24.83 10.66
C ARG A 428 -27.18 -24.97 9.81
N THR A 429 -26.80 -23.92 9.09
CA THR A 429 -25.64 -23.90 8.19
C THR A 429 -24.37 -23.44 8.90
N PHE A 430 -24.49 -22.52 9.87
CA PHE A 430 -23.34 -21.91 10.56
C PHE A 430 -23.18 -22.33 12.03
N GLY A 431 -24.15 -23.06 12.60
CA GLY A 431 -24.24 -23.33 14.03
C GLY A 431 -24.85 -22.16 14.80
N SER A 432 -25.29 -22.42 16.04
CA SER A 432 -25.73 -21.38 16.98
C SER A 432 -24.59 -20.40 17.25
N TYR A 433 -24.85 -19.11 17.05
CA TYR A 433 -23.88 -18.03 17.26
C TYR A 433 -23.52 -17.83 18.74
#